data_AF-A0A967PBU8-F1
#
_entry.id   AF-A0A967PBU8-F1
#
_cell.length_a   1.000
_cell.length_b   1.000
_cell.length_c   1.000
_cell.angle_alpha   90.00
_cell.angle_beta   90.00
_cell.angle_gamma   90.00
#
_symmetry.space_group_name_H-M   'P 1'
#
loop_
_entity.id
_entity.type
_entity.pdbx_description
1 polymer ?
#
loop_
_entity_poly.entity_id
_entity_poly.type
_entity_poly.pdbx_seq_one_letter_code
_entity_poly.pdbx_strand_id
1 'polypeptide(L)'
;MIGLQYFNSDEYEKAEEHYINGLGILDDYYLALEHLAEVNAAKVNYLRSLALYDRVLRIAPKPEFYLSRAEVQEKLGFTEDAQKSRLAAEKSNF
;
A
#
# COMPACT_ATOMS: atom_id res chain seq x y z
N MET A 1 -0.61 8.49 -14.34
CA MET A 1 -0.27 9.42 -13.22
C MET A 1 1.25 9.53 -13.18
N ILE A 2 1.82 10.72 -13.00
CA ILE A 2 3.29 10.94 -13.06
C ILE A 2 4.00 10.10 -11.98
N GLY A 3 3.44 10.00 -10.77
CA GLY A 3 4.00 9.15 -9.70
C GLY A 3 4.18 7.69 -10.12
N LEU A 4 3.20 7.10 -10.81
CA LEU A 4 3.28 5.71 -11.29
C LEU A 4 4.36 5.53 -12.37
N GLN A 5 4.56 6.54 -13.21
CA GLN A 5 5.65 6.51 -14.20
C GLN A 5 7.02 6.48 -13.54
N TYR A 6 7.23 7.28 -12.49
CA TYR A 6 8.46 7.25 -11.71
C TYR A 6 8.63 5.92 -10.97
N PHE A 7 7.57 5.38 -10.37
CA PHE A 7 7.60 4.07 -9.73
C PHE A 7 8.04 2.96 -10.70
N ASN A 8 7.43 2.90 -11.88
CA ASN A 8 7.76 1.92 -12.91
C ASN A 8 9.17 2.07 -13.50
N SER A 9 9.83 3.20 -13.23
CA SER A 9 11.21 3.48 -13.66
C SER A 9 12.21 3.33 -12.51
N ASP A 10 11.79 2.74 -11.38
CA ASP A 10 12.55 2.61 -10.13
C ASP A 10 13.02 3.95 -9.51
N GLU A 11 12.41 5.05 -9.93
CA GLU A 11 12.68 6.40 -9.41
C GLU A 11 11.82 6.66 -8.17
N TYR A 12 12.02 5.84 -7.13
CA TYR A 12 11.14 5.79 -5.96
C TYR A 12 11.05 7.10 -5.17
N GLU A 13 12.12 7.89 -5.10
CA GLU A 13 12.10 9.20 -4.45
C GLU A 13 11.14 10.17 -5.15
N LYS A 14 11.15 10.18 -6.49
CA LYS A 14 10.25 11.03 -7.27
C LYS A 14 8.82 10.52 -7.18
N ALA A 15 8.63 9.21 -7.22
CA ALA A 15 7.32 8.60 -7.03
C ALA A 15 6.73 8.99 -5.66
N GLU A 16 7.51 8.86 -4.59
CA GLU A 16 7.15 9.25 -3.22
C GLU A 16 6.73 10.73 -3.14
N GLU A 17 7.54 11.64 -3.68
CA GLU A 17 7.23 13.08 -3.71
C GLU A 17 5.89 13.34 -4.41
N HIS A 18 5.65 12.69 -5.55
CA HIS A 18 4.40 12.85 -6.30
C HIS A 18 3.18 12.36 -5.52
N TYR A 19 3.27 11.21 -4.85
CA TYR A 19 2.15 10.69 -4.06
C TYR A 19 1.89 11.53 -2.81
N ILE A 20 2.94 11.97 -2.11
CA ILE A 20 2.81 12.87 -0.95
C ILE A 20 2.17 14.21 -1.35
N ASN A 21 2.60 14.80 -2.47
CA ASN A 21 1.99 16.03 -2.97
C ASN A 21 0.51 15.85 -3.31
N GLY A 22 0.12 14.69 -3.88
CA GLY A 22 -1.28 14.35 -4.12
C GLY A 22 -2.10 14.26 -2.82
N LEU A 23 -1.53 13.67 -1.77
CA LEU A 23 -2.16 13.59 -0.45
C LEU A 23 -2.33 14.96 0.21
N GLY A 24 -1.41 15.90 -0.02
CA GLY A 24 -1.56 17.28 0.47
C GLY A 24 -2.74 18.05 -0.14
N ILE A 25 -3.34 17.54 -1.22
CA ILE A 25 -4.57 18.09 -1.84
C ILE A 25 -5.80 17.30 -1.37
N LEU A 26 -5.69 15.97 -1.30
CA LEU A 26 -6.76 15.07 -0.86
C LEU A 26 -6.19 14.04 0.13
N ASP A 27 -6.33 14.35 1.43
CA ASP A 27 -5.69 13.58 2.51
C ASP A 27 -6.04 12.09 2.51
N ASP A 28 -7.26 11.72 2.10
CA ASP A 28 -7.77 10.34 2.08
C ASP A 28 -7.94 9.78 0.66
N TYR A 29 -7.14 10.26 -0.29
CA TYR A 29 -7.11 9.66 -1.63
C TYR A 29 -6.43 8.29 -1.59
N TYR A 30 -7.23 7.23 -1.44
CA TYR A 30 -6.74 5.87 -1.21
C TYR A 30 -5.75 5.37 -2.28
N LEU A 31 -5.87 5.81 -3.54
CA LEU A 31 -4.93 5.46 -4.61
C LEU A 31 -3.55 6.07 -4.40
N ALA A 32 -3.45 7.30 -3.90
CA ALA A 32 -2.15 7.87 -3.56
C ALA A 32 -1.55 7.22 -2.30
N LEU A 33 -2.40 6.84 -1.33
CA LEU A 33 -1.95 6.09 -0.15
C LEU A 33 -1.43 4.70 -0.49
N GLU A 34 -2.12 3.98 -1.38
CA GLU A 34 -1.72 2.64 -1.81
C GLU A 34 -0.40 2.69 -2.58
N HIS A 35 -0.28 3.53 -3.61
CA HIS A 35 1.00 3.64 -4.30
C HIS A 35 2.14 4.15 -3.41
N LEU A 36 1.87 5.01 -2.43
CA LEU A 36 2.88 5.39 -1.42
C LEU A 36 3.29 4.19 -0.55
N ALA A 37 2.35 3.26 -0.28
CA ALA A 37 2.65 2.01 0.42
C ALA A 37 3.53 1.09 -0.42
N GLU A 38 3.27 0.98 -1.74
CA GLU A 38 4.09 0.23 -2.69
C GLU A 38 5.51 0.79 -2.77
N VAL A 39 5.66 2.11 -2.89
CA VAL A 39 6.97 2.80 -2.85
C VAL A 39 7.73 2.48 -1.57
N ASN A 40 7.05 2.52 -0.42
CA ASN A 40 7.69 2.17 0.84
C ASN A 40 8.07 0.68 0.92
N ALA A 41 7.28 -0.23 0.36
CA ALA A 41 7.65 -1.65 0.28
C ALA A 41 8.87 -1.87 -0.64
N ALA A 42 8.93 -1.20 -1.79
CA ALA A 42 10.06 -1.24 -2.72
C ALA A 42 11.35 -0.73 -2.07
N LYS A 43 11.24 0.30 -1.22
CA LYS A 43 12.34 0.85 -0.41
C LYS A 43 12.66 0.04 0.87
N VAL A 44 12.04 -1.14 1.06
CA VAL A 44 12.22 -2.02 2.24
C VAL A 44 11.72 -1.37 3.55
N ASN A 45 10.94 -0.28 3.46
CA ASN A 45 10.30 0.39 4.58
C ASN A 45 8.98 -0.30 4.96
N TYR A 46 9.03 -1.60 5.25
CA TYR A 46 7.84 -2.44 5.39
C TYR A 46 6.89 -2.00 6.50
N LEU A 47 7.39 -1.51 7.65
CA LEU A 47 6.53 -0.99 8.71
C LEU A 47 5.72 0.23 8.27
N ARG A 48 6.33 1.11 7.46
CA ARG A 48 5.66 2.29 6.91
C ARG A 48 4.63 1.89 5.86
N SER A 49 5.00 0.94 5.00
CA SER A 49 4.09 0.35 4.01
C SER A 49 2.87 -0.28 4.67
N LEU A 50 3.07 -1.07 5.74
CA LEU A 50 1.98 -1.70 6.50
C LEU A 50 1.01 -0.66 7.07
N ALA A 51 1.52 0.40 7.69
CA ALA A 51 0.69 1.47 8.24
C ALA A 51 -0.12 2.20 7.17
N LEU A 52 0.43 2.35 5.95
CA LEU A 52 -0.27 2.93 4.81
C LEU A 52 -1.37 2.00 4.30
N TYR A 53 -1.09 0.70 4.14
CA TYR A 53 -2.12 -0.28 3.77
C TYR A 53 -3.24 -0.39 4.81
N ASP A 54 -2.93 -0.29 6.11
CA ASP A 54 -3.94 -0.20 7.17
C ASP A 54 -4.84 1.03 6.98
N ARG A 55 -4.30 2.16 6.50
CA ARG A 55 -5.09 3.36 6.19
C ARG A 55 -5.92 3.18 4.93
N VAL A 56 -5.34 2.61 3.87
CA VAL A 56 -6.05 2.29 2.62
C VAL A 56 -7.27 1.43 2.91
N LEU A 57 -7.12 0.35 3.69
CA LEU A 57 -8.20 -0.58 4.01
C LEU A 57 -9.32 0.03 4.87
N ARG A 58 -9.02 1.06 5.67
CA ARG A 58 -10.06 1.83 6.38
C ARG A 58 -10.92 2.66 5.44
N ILE A 59 -10.37 3.11 4.31
CA ILE A 59 -11.05 3.96 3.32
C ILE A 59 -11.75 3.09 2.26
N ALA A 60 -11.04 2.07 1.77
CA ALA A 60 -11.48 1.20 0.70
C ALA A 60 -11.10 -0.26 1.06
N PRO A 61 -11.98 -1.04 1.69
CA PRO A 61 -11.69 -2.42 2.06
C PRO A 61 -11.84 -3.34 0.85
N LYS A 62 -10.85 -3.36 -0.04
CA LYS A 62 -10.89 -4.16 -1.27
C LYS A 62 -9.95 -5.37 -1.20
N PRO A 63 -10.28 -6.49 -1.89
CA PRO A 63 -9.45 -7.69 -1.90
C PRO A 63 -7.97 -7.43 -2.23
N GLU A 64 -7.69 -6.61 -3.24
CA GLU A 64 -6.33 -6.28 -3.68
C GLU A 64 -5.48 -5.68 -2.55
N PHE A 65 -6.04 -4.79 -1.73
CA PHE A 65 -5.30 -4.14 -0.65
C PHE A 65 -5.08 -5.06 0.54
N TYR A 66 -5.98 -6.02 0.77
CA TYR A 66 -5.75 -7.08 1.74
C TYR A 66 -4.61 -8.00 1.31
N LEU A 67 -4.50 -8.31 0.01
CA LEU A 67 -3.39 -9.09 -0.53
C LEU A 67 -2.07 -8.33 -0.42
N SER A 68 -2.00 -7.08 -0.84
CA SER A 68 -0.77 -6.28 -0.73
C SER A 68 -0.33 -6.09 0.73
N ARG A 69 -1.28 -5.91 1.66
CA ARG A 69 -0.98 -5.91 3.10
C ARG A 69 -0.40 -7.24 3.57
N ALA A 70 -0.95 -8.36 3.11
CA ALA A 70 -0.46 -9.69 3.46
C ALA A 70 0.99 -9.89 3.00
N GLU A 71 1.34 -9.46 1.79
CA GLU A 71 2.71 -9.51 1.28
C GLU A 71 3.68 -8.72 2.16
N VAL A 72 3.32 -7.51 2.56
CA VAL A 72 4.13 -6.69 3.48
C VAL A 72 4.26 -7.35 4.86
N GLN A 73 3.19 -7.94 5.37
CA GLN A 73 3.21 -8.69 6.64
C GLN A 73 4.16 -9.89 6.56
N GLU A 74 4.22 -10.60 5.44
CA GLU A 74 5.19 -11.69 5.24
C GLU A 74 6.63 -11.19 5.23
N LYS A 75 6.90 -10.05 4.58
CA LYS A 75 8.24 -9.42 4.61
C LYS A 75 8.67 -9.04 6.03
N LEU A 76 7.71 -8.74 6.91
CA LEU A 76 7.93 -8.45 8.33
C LEU A 76 7.97 -9.71 9.22
N GLY A 77 7.65 -10.89 8.69
CA GLY A 77 7.53 -12.14 9.46
C GLY A 77 6.22 -12.27 10.26
N PHE A 78 5.23 -11.42 10.01
CA PHE A 78 3.91 -11.47 10.63
C PHE A 78 3.00 -12.49 9.94
N THR A 79 3.44 -13.75 9.93
CA THR A 79 2.83 -14.83 9.14
C THR A 79 1.35 -15.07 9.49
N GLU A 80 0.97 -15.02 10.77
CA GLU A 80 -0.42 -15.19 11.18
C GLU A 80 -1.32 -14.06 10.67
N ASP A 81 -0.85 -12.82 10.72
CA ASP A 81 -1.62 -11.67 10.26
C ASP A 81 -1.71 -11.63 8.74
N ALA A 82 -0.68 -12.08 8.02
CA ALA A 82 -0.73 -12.27 6.57
C ALA A 82 -1.81 -13.27 6.16
N GLN A 83 -1.93 -14.40 6.88
CA GLN A 83 -3.01 -15.37 6.63
C GLN A 83 -4.39 -14.77 6.89
N LYS A 84 -4.55 -14.01 7.99
CA LYS A 84 -5.81 -13.30 8.26
C LYS A 84 -6.16 -12.31 7.14
N SER A 85 -5.17 -11.56 6.64
CA SER A 85 -5.37 -10.62 5.54
C SER A 85 -5.78 -11.34 4.25
N ARG A 86 -5.15 -12.47 3.89
CA ARG A 86 -5.57 -13.29 2.74
C ARG A 86 -7.00 -13.80 2.85
N LEU A 87 -7.38 -14.30 4.02
CA LEU A 87 -8.76 -14.76 4.27
C LEU A 87 -9.76 -13.60 4.17
N ALA A 88 -9.38 -12.39 4.58
CA ALA A 88 -10.21 -11.20 4.40
C ALA A 88 -10.37 -10.83 2.92
N ALA A 89 -9.33 -10.99 2.10
CA ALA A 89 -9.40 -10.76 0.66
C ALA A 89 -10.42 -11.69 -0.01
N GLU A 90 -10.40 -12.98 0.32
CA GLU A 90 -11.33 -13.99 -0.22
C GLU A 90 -12.79 -13.68 0.13
N LYS A 91 -13.04 -13.22 1.37
CA LYS A 91 -14.37 -12.87 1.86
C LYS A 91 -14.92 -11.58 1.25
N SER A 92 -14.05 -10.70 0.77
CA SER A 92 -14.43 -9.40 0.20
C SER A 92 -14.86 -9.49 -1.27
N ASN A 93 -14.88 -10.70 -1.86
CA ASN A 93 -15.34 -10.98 -3.23
C ASN A 93 -16.85 -11.32 -3.33
N PHE A 94 -17.60 -11.22 -2.22
CA PHE A 94 -19.04 -11.50 -2.13
C PHE A 94 -19.81 -10.27 -1.66
#